data_AF-A0A0S8KA53-F1
#
_entry.id   AF-A0A0S8KA53-F1
#
_cell.length_a   1.000
_cell.length_b   1.000
_cell.length_c   1.000
_cell.angle_alpha   90.00
_cell.angle_beta   90.00
_cell.angle_gamma   90.00
#
_symmetry.space_group_name_H-M   'P 1'
#
loop_
_entity.id
_entity.type
_entity.pdbx_description
1 polymer ?
#
loop_
_entity_poly.entity_id
_entity_poly.type
_entity_poly.pdbx_seq_one_letter_code
_entity_poly.pdbx_strand_id
1 'polypeptide(L)'
;MRRAVCLAIVATICGCLVPSSSLGQESPAPIEHVSSATTNEISSVEAVWPRGEVREYLFRIAGQQVGRQWNQLVVQAEADSGLTYELNFKLDLDLSAVGQPTRMQMEGELALSSEGVPLSYGLEVSFDEEKQKLTATFTEDTVLAAVTKGGRTSQHSVPYSPDIFVVDNNMIGQWGFMLGLLPLKVGQEIPQKIFVPQALMEMDILVEVTGEETVQVNGSQEQAYICQIAPIGEICWITRSGRLVRLEDKKQSLVVTLVSPEGEMAPAESSEHGFFLRTLLNRAVGYLIYLLVALAWLAILSAGRMGRWDLWMLLVVGGIIFPVALGLQVPLQRAYLKWAVMPRMQQGISALLWGIGTVALSGILQELFKFLPVFFRLRFTSPALDHRKSMALGAAVGIGFGLLEAILLTGKALALGIVSPWAIFERAFAILFHGAVGSIVAWGIWKRSSLRYYLLATLLHSLGNYSVILFHQHLLSPAALELSVAAFDLGILAYALVIMRRGARDLAVEEMSAQEV
;
A
#
# COMPACT_ATOMS: atom_id res chain seq x y z
N MET A 1 13.17 7.02 -3.22
CA MET A 1 11.80 6.77 -3.74
C MET A 1 11.53 5.28 -4.02
N ARG A 2 12.43 4.56 -4.70
CA ARG A 2 12.20 3.19 -5.25
C ARG A 2 11.89 2.08 -4.21
N ARG A 3 12.59 2.03 -3.06
CA ARG A 3 12.41 0.96 -2.04
C ARG A 3 11.19 1.11 -1.11
N ALA A 4 10.63 2.31 -0.95
CA ALA A 4 9.48 2.53 -0.04
C ALA A 4 8.14 2.10 -0.67
N VAL A 5 8.04 2.11 -2.00
CA VAL A 5 6.85 1.64 -2.73
C VAL A 5 6.79 0.10 -2.75
N CYS A 6 7.92 -0.61 -2.77
CA CYS A 6 7.91 -2.07 -2.67
C CYS A 6 7.60 -2.58 -1.26
N LEU A 7 8.09 -1.92 -0.21
CA LEU A 7 7.62 -2.22 1.15
C LEU A 7 6.16 -1.83 1.35
N ALA A 8 5.66 -0.79 0.67
CA ALA A 8 4.24 -0.46 0.69
C ALA A 8 3.40 -1.48 -0.06
N ILE A 9 3.88 -2.18 -1.09
CA ILE A 9 3.11 -3.25 -1.75
C ILE A 9 3.09 -4.51 -0.88
N VAL A 10 4.20 -4.85 -0.22
CA VAL A 10 4.24 -5.92 0.80
C VAL A 10 3.40 -5.55 2.05
N ALA A 11 3.35 -4.27 2.41
CA ALA A 11 2.51 -3.77 3.53
C ALA A 11 1.05 -3.46 3.13
N THR A 12 0.75 -3.27 1.84
CA THR A 12 -0.64 -3.12 1.34
C THR A 12 -1.34 -4.48 1.37
N ILE A 13 -0.58 -5.57 1.27
CA ILE A 13 -1.06 -6.93 1.55
C ILE A 13 -1.42 -7.10 3.05
N CYS A 14 -0.74 -6.41 3.97
CA CYS A 14 -1.14 -6.38 5.39
C CYS A 14 -2.18 -5.29 5.74
N GLY A 15 -2.43 -4.32 4.87
CA GLY A 15 -3.19 -3.10 5.17
C GLY A 15 -4.69 -3.13 4.83
N CYS A 16 -5.22 -4.22 4.25
CA CYS A 16 -6.62 -4.32 3.82
C CYS A 16 -7.55 -5.01 4.83
N LEU A 17 -7.13 -5.20 6.08
CA LEU A 17 -7.93 -5.92 7.08
C LEU A 17 -8.61 -4.94 8.03
N VAL A 18 -9.94 -4.94 7.98
CA VAL A 18 -10.81 -4.29 8.96
C VAL A 18 -10.68 -5.10 10.26
N PRO A 19 -10.32 -4.50 11.41
CA PRO A 19 -10.48 -5.20 12.68
C PRO A 19 -11.98 -5.43 12.90
N SER A 20 -12.38 -6.68 13.17
CA SER A 20 -13.70 -6.98 13.71
C SER A 20 -13.84 -6.22 15.02
N SER A 21 -14.46 -5.04 15.00
CA SER A 21 -14.87 -4.37 16.21
C SER A 21 -15.81 -5.32 16.94
N SER A 22 -15.43 -5.72 18.15
CA SER A 22 -16.23 -6.50 19.10
C SER A 22 -17.43 -5.67 19.61
N LEU A 23 -18.28 -5.22 18.69
CA LEU A 23 -19.65 -4.83 18.99
C LEU A 23 -20.43 -6.12 19.20
N GLY A 24 -20.50 -6.56 20.45
CA GLY A 24 -21.32 -7.67 20.98
C GLY A 24 -22.14 -8.45 19.95
N GLN A 25 -21.47 -9.21 19.08
CA GLN A 25 -22.12 -10.22 18.28
C GLN A 25 -22.36 -11.39 19.22
N GLU A 26 -23.64 -11.73 19.40
CA GLU A 26 -24.04 -13.00 19.99
C GLU A 26 -23.21 -14.09 19.33
N SER A 27 -22.55 -14.91 20.15
CA SER A 27 -21.77 -16.06 19.68
C SER A 27 -22.68 -16.84 18.73
N PRO A 28 -22.33 -17.02 17.44
CA PRO A 28 -23.16 -17.78 16.54
C PRO A 28 -23.41 -19.15 17.17
N ALA A 29 -24.67 -19.58 17.13
CA ALA A 29 -25.07 -20.87 17.68
C ALA A 29 -24.08 -21.96 17.19
N PRO A 30 -23.67 -22.88 18.06
CA PRO A 30 -22.74 -23.95 17.69
C PRO A 30 -23.25 -24.62 16.41
N ILE A 31 -22.46 -24.54 15.36
CA ILE A 31 -22.77 -25.16 14.08
C ILE A 31 -22.86 -26.66 14.35
N GLU A 32 -24.06 -27.21 14.25
CA GLU A 32 -24.27 -28.65 14.34
C GLU A 32 -23.44 -29.33 13.24
N HIS A 33 -22.56 -30.24 13.66
CA HIS A 33 -21.78 -31.07 12.75
C HIS A 33 -22.74 -31.86 11.85
N VAL A 34 -22.89 -31.42 10.60
CA VAL A 34 -23.69 -32.10 9.59
C VAL A 34 -23.02 -33.43 9.25
N SER A 35 -23.67 -34.51 9.65
CA SER A 35 -23.27 -35.89 9.38
C SER A 35 -23.39 -36.23 7.89
N SER A 36 -22.23 -36.51 7.28
CA SER A 36 -21.96 -37.53 6.27
C SER A 36 -22.84 -37.57 5.01
N ALA A 37 -22.42 -36.80 4.00
CA ALA A 37 -22.60 -37.15 2.59
C ALA A 37 -21.23 -37.11 1.92
N THR A 38 -20.71 -38.30 1.55
CA THR A 38 -19.48 -38.59 0.77
C THR A 38 -18.59 -37.37 0.50
N THR A 39 -17.93 -36.90 1.55
CA THR A 39 -16.81 -35.97 1.46
C THR A 39 -15.62 -36.73 0.90
N ASN A 40 -14.85 -36.12 0.01
CA ASN A 40 -13.52 -36.64 -0.33
C ASN A 40 -12.71 -36.72 0.97
N GLU A 41 -12.55 -37.92 1.53
CA GLU A 41 -11.69 -38.18 2.68
C GLU A 41 -10.22 -38.08 2.26
N ILE A 42 -9.80 -36.89 1.83
CA ILE A 42 -8.38 -36.59 1.71
C ILE A 42 -7.89 -36.37 3.14
N SER A 43 -7.46 -37.46 3.77
CA SER A 43 -7.12 -37.47 5.20
C SER A 43 -5.63 -37.28 5.48
N SER A 44 -4.78 -37.06 4.46
CA SER A 44 -3.34 -36.97 4.65
C SER A 44 -2.66 -35.95 3.73
N VAL A 45 -1.55 -35.41 4.23
CA VAL A 45 -0.64 -34.52 3.52
C VAL A 45 -0.19 -35.09 2.17
N GLU A 46 0.15 -36.37 2.13
CA GLU A 46 0.66 -37.04 0.92
C GLU A 46 -0.44 -37.26 -0.14
N ALA A 47 -1.71 -37.34 0.26
CA ALA A 47 -2.82 -37.43 -0.68
C ALA A 47 -3.04 -36.10 -1.43
N VAL A 48 -2.81 -34.96 -0.78
CA VAL A 48 -2.87 -33.63 -1.41
C VAL A 48 -1.64 -33.35 -2.25
N TRP A 49 -0.47 -33.72 -1.74
CA TRP A 49 0.81 -33.43 -2.37
C TRP A 49 1.72 -34.67 -2.29
N PRO A 50 1.75 -35.49 -3.35
CA PRO A 50 2.58 -36.69 -3.37
C PRO A 50 4.05 -36.39 -3.09
N ARG A 51 4.69 -37.28 -2.32
CA ARG A 51 6.11 -37.16 -1.96
C ARG A 51 6.99 -37.00 -3.21
N GLY A 52 7.86 -35.99 -3.17
CA GLY A 52 8.80 -35.70 -4.25
C GLY A 52 8.19 -34.96 -5.45
N GLU A 53 6.86 -34.77 -5.49
CA GLU A 53 6.22 -33.96 -6.52
C GLU A 53 6.71 -32.50 -6.42
N VAL A 54 7.30 -32.00 -7.50
CA VAL A 54 7.67 -30.60 -7.63
C VAL A 54 6.56 -29.87 -8.36
N ARG A 55 6.04 -28.80 -7.74
CA ARG A 55 5.07 -27.89 -8.37
C ARG A 55 5.73 -26.55 -8.62
N GLU A 56 5.70 -26.11 -9.87
CA GLU A 56 6.18 -24.80 -10.28
C GLU A 56 5.03 -23.87 -10.62
N TYR A 57 5.09 -22.64 -10.12
CA TYR A 57 4.10 -21.61 -10.33
C TYR A 57 4.72 -20.43 -11.06
N LEU A 58 4.03 -19.95 -12.10
CA LEU A 58 4.42 -18.79 -12.88
C LEU A 58 3.62 -17.56 -12.45
N PHE A 59 4.31 -16.47 -12.09
CA PHE A 59 3.68 -15.23 -11.67
C PHE A 59 3.59 -14.26 -12.84
N ARG A 60 2.40 -13.70 -13.06
CA ARG A 60 2.15 -12.64 -14.04
C ARG A 60 1.42 -11.48 -13.41
N ILE A 61 1.91 -10.26 -13.60
CA ILE A 61 1.22 -9.02 -13.19
C ILE A 61 0.88 -8.22 -14.43
N ALA A 62 -0.39 -7.88 -14.59
CA ALA A 62 -0.91 -7.23 -15.79
C ALA A 62 -0.50 -7.96 -17.10
N GLY A 63 -0.47 -9.30 -17.05
CA GLY A 63 -0.07 -10.18 -18.16
C GLY A 63 1.45 -10.39 -18.32
N GLN A 64 2.28 -9.54 -17.72
CA GLN A 64 3.73 -9.65 -17.80
C GLN A 64 4.26 -10.66 -16.79
N GLN A 65 5.10 -11.59 -17.24
CA GLN A 65 5.78 -12.53 -16.33
C GLN A 65 6.73 -11.76 -15.43
N VAL A 66 6.54 -11.92 -14.12
CA VAL A 66 7.36 -11.27 -13.10
C VAL A 66 8.15 -12.26 -12.26
N GLY A 67 7.95 -13.58 -12.41
CA GLY A 67 8.76 -14.54 -11.66
C GLY A 67 8.14 -15.92 -11.55
N ARG A 68 8.77 -16.75 -10.70
CA ARG A 68 8.43 -18.17 -10.52
C ARG A 68 8.58 -18.58 -9.06
N GLN A 69 7.78 -19.58 -8.66
CA GLN A 69 7.93 -20.27 -7.39
C GLN A 69 7.99 -21.78 -7.60
N TRP A 70 8.94 -22.44 -6.95
CA TRP A 70 9.07 -23.89 -6.90
C TRP A 70 8.69 -24.37 -5.51
N ASN A 71 7.98 -25.48 -5.44
CA ASN A 71 7.58 -26.11 -4.19
C ASN A 71 7.78 -27.62 -4.29
N GLN A 72 8.28 -28.24 -3.23
CA GLN A 72 8.51 -29.67 -3.17
C GLN A 72 8.19 -30.19 -1.78
N LEU A 73 7.37 -31.25 -1.69
CA LEU A 73 7.14 -31.96 -0.45
C LEU A 73 8.18 -33.08 -0.28
N VAL A 74 8.94 -33.05 0.80
CA VAL A 74 9.88 -34.12 1.19
C VAL A 74 9.47 -34.73 2.53
N VAL A 75 9.83 -36.00 2.75
CA VAL A 75 9.65 -36.66 4.05
C VAL A 75 10.93 -36.48 4.83
N GLN A 76 10.84 -35.90 6.02
CA GLN A 76 11.99 -35.49 6.81
C GLN A 76 12.46 -36.61 7.75
N ALA A 77 11.55 -37.20 8.52
CA ALA A 77 11.85 -38.28 9.44
C ALA A 77 10.63 -39.19 9.68
N GLU A 78 10.91 -40.44 10.02
CA GLU A 78 9.96 -41.37 10.62
C GLU A 78 10.31 -41.40 12.12
N ALA A 79 9.58 -40.62 12.92
CA ALA A 79 9.76 -40.57 14.36
C ALA A 79 8.74 -41.48 15.05
N ASP A 80 8.96 -41.80 16.32
CA ASP A 80 7.99 -42.55 17.14
C ASP A 80 6.61 -41.87 17.20
N SER A 81 6.55 -40.56 16.93
CA SER A 81 5.34 -39.74 16.88
C SER A 81 4.65 -39.71 15.50
N GLY A 82 5.15 -40.42 14.50
CA GLY A 82 4.62 -40.43 13.14
C GLY A 82 5.55 -39.82 12.09
N LEU A 83 5.07 -39.79 10.84
CA LEU A 83 5.79 -39.20 9.71
C LEU A 83 5.73 -37.67 9.78
N THR A 84 6.88 -37.02 9.58
CA THR A 84 6.95 -35.57 9.38
C THR A 84 7.25 -35.22 7.93
N TYR A 85 6.55 -34.20 7.44
CA TYR A 85 6.69 -33.70 6.08
C TYR A 85 7.32 -32.31 6.11
N GLU A 86 8.08 -31.97 5.08
CA GLU A 86 8.69 -30.66 4.89
C GLU A 86 8.34 -30.14 3.50
N LEU A 87 7.62 -29.03 3.44
CA LEU A 87 7.32 -28.32 2.21
C LEU A 87 8.42 -27.29 1.97
N ASN A 88 9.36 -27.63 1.08
CA ASN A 88 10.42 -26.74 0.63
C ASN A 88 9.90 -25.84 -0.47
N PHE A 89 10.23 -24.56 -0.41
CA PHE A 89 9.81 -23.59 -1.42
C PHE A 89 10.89 -22.57 -1.74
N LYS A 90 10.89 -22.13 -3.00
CA LYS A 90 11.77 -21.09 -3.53
C LYS A 90 10.98 -20.15 -4.41
N LEU A 91 11.16 -18.86 -4.26
CA LEU A 91 10.52 -17.80 -5.05
C LEU A 91 11.60 -16.90 -5.66
N ASP A 92 11.46 -16.55 -6.93
CA ASP A 92 12.25 -15.49 -7.59
C ASP A 92 11.30 -14.58 -8.36
N LEU A 93 11.13 -13.36 -7.89
CA LEU A 93 10.32 -12.31 -8.50
C LEU A 93 11.21 -11.16 -8.96
N ASP A 94 11.16 -10.83 -10.24
CA ASP A 94 11.66 -9.60 -10.84
C ASP A 94 10.49 -8.71 -11.25
N LEU A 95 10.21 -7.69 -10.43
CA LEU A 95 9.12 -6.75 -10.67
C LEU A 95 9.52 -5.63 -11.65
N SER A 96 10.74 -5.67 -12.22
CA SER A 96 11.21 -4.64 -13.16
C SER A 96 10.40 -4.61 -14.45
N ALA A 97 9.88 -5.77 -14.88
CA ALA A 97 8.96 -5.90 -16.00
C ALA A 97 7.71 -5.02 -15.84
N VAL A 98 7.22 -4.86 -14.60
CA VAL A 98 6.07 -4.00 -14.29
C VAL A 98 6.47 -2.63 -13.73
N GLY A 99 7.70 -2.17 -14.01
CA GLY A 99 8.19 -0.84 -13.67
C GLY A 99 8.54 -0.65 -12.19
N GLN A 100 8.74 -1.73 -11.45
CA GLN A 100 9.23 -1.72 -10.08
C GLN A 100 10.67 -2.26 -10.06
N PRO A 101 11.69 -1.43 -9.82
CA PRO A 101 13.09 -1.86 -9.87
C PRO A 101 13.46 -2.60 -8.58
N THR A 102 12.81 -3.73 -8.34
CA THR A 102 12.96 -4.56 -7.15
C THR A 102 12.94 -6.01 -7.58
N ARG A 103 13.96 -6.73 -7.15
CA ARG A 103 14.01 -8.17 -7.22
C ARG A 103 13.90 -8.73 -5.82
N MET A 104 13.08 -9.75 -5.69
CA MET A 104 12.80 -10.43 -4.44
C MET A 104 13.09 -11.90 -4.65
N GLN A 105 13.92 -12.49 -3.79
CA GLN A 105 14.10 -13.93 -3.76
C GLN A 105 13.75 -14.43 -2.38
N MET A 106 13.06 -15.56 -2.32
CA MET A 106 12.75 -16.22 -1.06
C MET A 106 13.11 -17.69 -1.16
N GLU A 107 13.56 -18.25 -0.05
CA GLU A 107 13.81 -19.68 0.10
C GLU A 107 13.42 -20.07 1.52
N GLY A 108 12.73 -21.19 1.66
CA GLY A 108 12.22 -21.59 2.96
C GLY A 108 11.63 -22.98 2.98
N GLU A 109 11.19 -23.33 4.17
CA GLU A 109 10.72 -24.66 4.54
C GLU A 109 9.54 -24.52 5.53
N LEU A 110 8.55 -25.40 5.40
CA LEU A 110 7.44 -25.53 6.34
C LEU A 110 7.35 -27.00 6.76
N ALA A 111 7.67 -27.29 8.01
CA ALA A 111 7.54 -28.63 8.57
C ALA A 111 6.14 -28.86 9.13
N LEU A 112 5.58 -30.04 8.85
CA LEU A 112 4.19 -30.41 9.11
C LEU A 112 4.11 -31.83 9.70
N SER A 113 3.12 -32.08 10.56
CA SER A 113 2.72 -33.44 10.95
C SER A 113 2.02 -34.17 9.80
N SER A 114 1.70 -35.45 9.98
CA SER A 114 0.91 -36.26 9.03
C SER A 114 -0.50 -35.74 8.78
N GLU A 115 -1.04 -34.97 9.73
CA GLU A 115 -2.36 -34.33 9.69
C GLU A 115 -2.28 -32.90 9.13
N GLY A 116 -1.08 -32.40 8.80
CA GLY A 116 -0.88 -31.05 8.27
C GLY A 116 -0.76 -29.97 9.35
N VAL A 117 -0.56 -30.35 10.62
CA VAL A 117 -0.33 -29.38 11.71
C VAL A 117 1.09 -28.78 11.58
N PRO A 118 1.26 -27.45 11.62
CA PRO A 118 2.57 -26.83 11.51
C PRO A 118 3.46 -27.12 12.72
N LEU A 119 4.72 -27.48 12.45
CA LEU A 119 5.74 -27.77 13.48
C LEU A 119 6.82 -26.68 13.52
N SER A 120 7.32 -26.29 12.35
CA SER A 120 8.30 -25.22 12.22
C SER A 120 8.20 -24.52 10.85
N TYR A 121 8.71 -23.30 10.78
CA TYR A 121 8.78 -22.52 9.56
C TYR A 121 10.12 -21.79 9.46
N GLY A 122 10.76 -21.91 8.32
CA GLY A 122 12.01 -21.22 7.99
C GLY A 122 11.83 -20.40 6.71
N LEU A 123 12.31 -19.16 6.72
CA LEU A 123 12.25 -18.29 5.55
C LEU A 123 13.47 -17.37 5.50
N GLU A 124 14.21 -17.42 4.40
CA GLU A 124 15.21 -16.43 4.03
C GLU A 124 14.69 -15.60 2.86
N VAL A 125 14.66 -14.28 3.04
CA VAL A 125 14.22 -13.33 2.03
C VAL A 125 15.38 -12.41 1.68
N SER A 126 15.65 -12.25 0.39
CA SER A 126 16.51 -11.21 -0.15
C SER A 126 15.67 -10.19 -0.92
N PHE A 127 15.82 -8.92 -0.53
CA PHE A 127 15.29 -7.77 -1.24
C PHE A 127 16.46 -6.91 -1.70
N ASP A 128 16.76 -6.91 -3.00
CA ASP A 128 18.00 -6.36 -3.54
C ASP A 128 19.25 -6.95 -2.81
N GLU A 129 19.97 -6.14 -2.04
CA GLU A 129 21.16 -6.52 -1.26
C GLU A 129 20.85 -6.79 0.22
N GLU A 130 19.62 -6.55 0.68
CA GLU A 130 19.22 -6.74 2.07
C GLU A 130 18.68 -8.16 2.28
N LYS A 131 19.25 -8.89 3.25
CA LYS A 131 18.79 -10.20 3.66
C LYS A 131 18.02 -10.13 4.99
N GLN A 132 16.94 -10.88 5.06
CA GLN A 132 16.16 -11.14 6.26
C GLN A 132 16.00 -12.64 6.43
N LYS A 133 16.12 -13.13 7.66
CA LYS A 133 15.84 -14.52 8.02
C LYS A 133 14.75 -14.55 9.07
N LEU A 134 13.77 -15.41 8.90
CA LEU A 134 12.69 -15.67 9.83
C LEU A 134 12.68 -17.16 10.15
N THR A 135 12.60 -17.50 11.43
CA THR A 135 12.42 -18.86 11.90
C THR A 135 11.29 -18.86 12.91
N ALA A 136 10.40 -19.83 12.86
CA ALA A 136 9.32 -20.00 13.82
C ALA A 136 9.18 -21.47 14.22
N THR A 137 8.91 -21.71 15.50
CA THR A 137 8.56 -23.01 16.06
C THR A 137 7.16 -22.92 16.64
N PHE A 138 6.30 -23.87 16.27
CA PHE A 138 4.91 -23.93 16.73
C PHE A 138 4.83 -24.89 17.93
N THR A 139 4.25 -24.42 19.03
CA THR A 139 3.86 -25.24 20.19
C THR A 139 2.34 -25.38 20.24
N GLU A 140 1.74 -25.92 21.31
CA GLU A 140 0.28 -26.11 21.36
C GLU A 140 -0.54 -24.80 21.21
N ASP A 141 -0.05 -23.68 21.75
CA ASP A 141 -0.79 -22.42 21.82
C ASP A 141 0.04 -21.18 21.44
N THR A 142 1.32 -21.36 21.11
CA THR A 142 2.28 -20.27 20.93
C THR A 142 3.22 -20.52 19.76
N VAL A 143 3.53 -19.45 19.02
CA VAL A 143 4.60 -19.43 18.02
C VAL A 143 5.80 -18.68 18.58
N LEU A 144 6.92 -19.38 18.68
CA LEU A 144 8.21 -18.80 19.05
C LEU A 144 8.96 -18.42 17.77
N ALA A 145 8.99 -17.13 17.46
CA ALA A 145 9.58 -16.63 16.23
C ALA A 145 10.86 -15.81 16.48
N ALA A 146 11.83 -15.93 15.58
CA ALA A 146 13.02 -15.10 15.54
C ALA A 146 13.20 -14.48 14.16
N VAL A 147 13.32 -13.16 14.13
CA VAL A 147 13.52 -12.38 12.89
C VAL A 147 14.88 -11.72 12.93
N THR A 148 15.74 -12.08 11.99
CA THR A 148 17.09 -11.54 11.81
C THR A 148 17.12 -10.61 10.60
N LYS A 149 17.44 -9.33 10.81
CA LYS A 149 17.57 -8.32 9.75
C LYS A 149 18.82 -7.47 9.99
N GLY A 150 19.69 -7.38 8.98
CA GLY A 150 20.94 -6.60 9.08
C GLY A 150 21.84 -7.04 10.24
N GLY A 151 21.92 -8.35 10.50
CA GLY A 151 22.70 -8.94 11.58
C GLY A 151 22.12 -8.80 12.99
N ARG A 152 20.92 -8.23 13.13
CA ARG A 152 20.22 -8.13 14.42
C ARG A 152 19.05 -9.10 14.45
N THR A 153 18.98 -9.91 15.50
CA THR A 153 17.88 -10.85 15.75
C THR A 153 16.93 -10.29 16.79
N SER A 154 15.63 -10.35 16.51
CA SER A 154 14.55 -10.06 17.44
C SER A 154 13.74 -11.33 17.67
N GLN A 155 13.40 -11.62 18.93
CA GLN A 155 12.59 -12.78 19.31
C GLN A 155 11.18 -12.33 19.68
N HIS A 156 10.20 -13.13 19.30
CA HIS A 156 8.77 -12.88 19.50
C HIS A 156 8.11 -14.15 20.00
N SER A 157 7.11 -13.98 20.86
CA SER A 157 6.23 -15.05 21.33
C SER A 157 4.81 -14.61 21.03
N VAL A 158 4.12 -15.31 20.15
CA VAL A 158 2.80 -14.92 19.63
C VAL A 158 1.81 -16.04 19.93
N PRO A 159 0.73 -15.77 20.68
CA PRO A 159 -0.31 -16.77 20.88
C PRO A 159 -1.02 -17.07 19.56
N TYR A 160 -1.43 -18.31 19.35
CA TYR A 160 -2.20 -18.71 18.19
C TYR A 160 -3.21 -19.81 18.53
N SER A 161 -4.24 -19.97 17.69
CA SER A 161 -5.28 -20.99 17.86
C SER A 161 -4.83 -22.36 17.36
N PRO A 162 -5.17 -23.47 18.03
CA PRO A 162 -5.01 -24.80 17.46
C PRO A 162 -5.77 -24.92 16.12
N ASP A 163 -5.38 -25.86 15.27
CA ASP A 163 -5.97 -26.09 13.94
C ASP A 163 -5.78 -24.96 12.91
N ILE A 164 -4.63 -24.28 12.98
CA ILE A 164 -4.24 -23.22 12.05
C ILE A 164 -3.45 -23.76 10.85
N PHE A 165 -3.63 -23.16 9.68
CA PHE A 165 -2.71 -23.36 8.55
C PHE A 165 -1.66 -22.26 8.51
N VAL A 166 -0.45 -22.58 8.06
CA VAL A 166 0.60 -21.58 7.81
C VAL A 166 0.52 -21.16 6.35
N VAL A 167 0.19 -19.90 6.11
CA VAL A 167 0.09 -19.32 4.78
C VAL A 167 0.74 -17.95 4.78
N ASP A 168 1.80 -17.80 4.00
CA ASP A 168 2.59 -16.58 3.92
C ASP A 168 2.44 -15.88 2.56
N ASN A 169 2.79 -14.60 2.54
CA ASN A 169 2.66 -13.76 1.35
C ASN A 169 3.53 -14.28 0.20
N ASN A 170 2.90 -14.47 -0.96
CA ASN A 170 3.51 -15.01 -2.18
C ASN A 170 3.98 -16.47 -2.07
N MET A 171 3.53 -17.23 -1.06
CA MET A 171 3.82 -18.66 -0.93
C MET A 171 2.67 -19.51 -1.46
N ILE A 172 2.55 -19.59 -2.78
CA ILE A 172 1.42 -20.19 -3.50
C ILE A 172 1.30 -21.69 -3.23
N GLY A 173 2.42 -22.38 -2.99
CA GLY A 173 2.39 -23.77 -2.53
C GLY A 173 1.62 -23.96 -1.22
N GLN A 174 1.72 -23.02 -0.27
CA GLN A 174 1.02 -23.10 1.01
C GLN A 174 -0.49 -22.92 0.86
N TRP A 175 -0.91 -22.01 -0.04
CA TRP A 175 -2.32 -21.88 -0.42
C TRP A 175 -2.87 -23.17 -1.03
N GLY A 176 -2.13 -23.77 -1.97
CA GLY A 176 -2.54 -25.02 -2.60
C GLY A 176 -2.61 -26.18 -1.61
N PHE A 177 -1.69 -26.22 -0.65
CA PHE A 177 -1.67 -27.20 0.41
C PHE A 177 -2.89 -27.08 1.33
N MET A 178 -3.15 -25.88 1.87
CA MET A 178 -4.31 -25.62 2.73
C MET A 178 -5.61 -25.98 2.00
N LEU A 179 -5.83 -25.41 0.81
CA LEU A 179 -7.07 -25.61 0.06
C LEU A 179 -7.29 -27.08 -0.33
N GLY A 180 -6.22 -27.84 -0.56
CA GLY A 180 -6.29 -29.26 -0.88
C GLY A 180 -6.72 -30.14 0.30
N LEU A 181 -6.49 -29.69 1.54
CA LEU A 181 -6.92 -30.38 2.76
C LEU A 181 -8.34 -30.02 3.19
N LEU A 182 -8.91 -28.92 2.66
CA LEU A 182 -10.27 -28.52 3.01
C LEU A 182 -11.31 -29.42 2.32
N PRO A 183 -12.44 -29.71 2.99
CA PRO A 183 -13.53 -30.48 2.40
C PRO A 183 -14.37 -29.61 1.46
N LEU A 184 -13.82 -29.27 0.29
CA LEU A 184 -14.43 -28.33 -0.65
C LEU A 184 -15.70 -28.89 -1.30
N LYS A 185 -16.78 -28.09 -1.30
CA LYS A 185 -18.04 -28.37 -2.00
C LYS A 185 -18.66 -27.07 -2.52
N VAL A 186 -19.15 -27.06 -3.76
CA VAL A 186 -19.80 -25.88 -4.35
C VAL A 186 -20.96 -25.39 -3.49
N GLY A 187 -20.99 -24.08 -3.25
CA GLY A 187 -21.95 -23.37 -2.40
C GLY A 187 -21.58 -23.38 -0.91
N GLN A 188 -20.43 -23.96 -0.53
CA GLN A 188 -19.99 -23.98 0.86
C GLN A 188 -19.12 -22.77 1.20
N GLU A 189 -19.33 -22.26 2.41
CA GLU A 189 -18.49 -21.29 3.08
C GLU A 189 -17.72 -22.00 4.20
N ILE A 190 -16.39 -21.92 4.17
CA ILE A 190 -15.51 -22.60 5.14
C ILE A 190 -14.71 -21.54 5.88
N PRO A 191 -15.08 -21.23 7.15
CA PRO A 191 -14.26 -20.36 7.98
C PRO A 191 -12.97 -21.08 8.33
N GLN A 192 -11.84 -20.39 8.18
CA GLN A 192 -10.53 -20.95 8.47
C GLN A 192 -9.63 -19.91 9.13
N LYS A 193 -8.76 -20.36 10.04
CA LYS A 193 -7.68 -19.55 10.60
C LYS A 193 -6.39 -19.85 9.87
N ILE A 194 -5.63 -18.81 9.55
CA ILE A 194 -4.27 -18.91 9.03
C ILE A 194 -3.30 -18.08 9.87
N PHE A 195 -2.08 -18.58 10.02
CA PHE A 195 -0.96 -17.86 10.61
C PHE A 195 -0.07 -17.35 9.48
N VAL A 196 0.26 -16.06 9.51
CA VAL A 196 1.11 -15.40 8.51
C VAL A 196 2.46 -15.10 9.13
N PRO A 197 3.51 -15.95 8.91
CA PRO A 197 4.78 -15.83 9.61
C PRO A 197 5.49 -14.49 9.44
N GLN A 198 5.52 -13.91 8.23
CA GLN A 198 6.14 -12.59 8.02
C GLN A 198 5.45 -11.46 8.78
N ALA A 199 4.15 -11.58 9.03
CA ALA A 199 3.37 -10.60 9.78
C ALA A 199 3.28 -10.94 11.28
N LEU A 200 3.69 -12.15 11.68
CA LEU A 200 3.59 -12.66 13.05
C LEU A 200 2.19 -12.51 13.64
N MET A 201 1.17 -12.85 12.84
CA MET A 201 -0.22 -12.71 13.23
C MET A 201 -1.08 -13.87 12.72
N GLU A 202 -2.13 -14.15 13.48
CA GLU A 202 -3.26 -14.96 13.06
C GLU A 202 -4.28 -14.10 12.30
N MET A 203 -4.92 -14.69 11.30
CA MET A 203 -5.96 -14.06 10.51
C MET A 203 -7.09 -15.06 10.26
N ASP A 204 -8.33 -14.60 10.50
CA ASP A 204 -9.53 -15.31 10.08
C ASP A 204 -9.79 -15.04 8.60
N ILE A 205 -10.00 -16.10 7.83
CA ILE A 205 -10.39 -16.06 6.43
C ILE A 205 -11.68 -16.85 6.22
N LEU A 206 -12.38 -16.54 5.14
CA LEU A 206 -13.51 -17.30 4.66
C LEU A 206 -13.23 -17.82 3.26
N VAL A 207 -13.28 -19.14 3.08
CA VAL A 207 -13.17 -19.80 1.77
C VAL A 207 -14.57 -20.08 1.25
N GLU A 208 -15.00 -19.34 0.23
CA GLU A 208 -16.29 -19.54 -0.43
C GLU A 208 -16.09 -20.33 -1.73
N VAL A 209 -16.66 -21.53 -1.83
CA VAL A 209 -16.55 -22.38 -3.02
C VAL A 209 -17.67 -22.02 -4.00
N THR A 210 -17.38 -21.08 -4.89
CA THR A 210 -18.38 -20.46 -5.78
C THR A 210 -18.81 -21.30 -6.98
N GLY A 211 -18.00 -22.29 -7.38
CA GLY A 211 -18.29 -23.10 -8.57
C GLY A 211 -17.24 -24.17 -8.87
N GLU A 212 -17.39 -24.81 -10.03
CA GLU A 212 -16.41 -25.71 -10.62
C GLU A 212 -16.13 -25.33 -12.07
N GLU A 213 -14.90 -25.55 -12.54
CA GLU A 213 -14.48 -25.34 -13.92
C GLU A 213 -13.58 -26.49 -14.39
N THR A 214 -13.73 -26.89 -15.65
CA THR A 214 -12.81 -27.84 -16.27
C THR A 214 -11.56 -27.11 -16.73
N VAL A 215 -10.42 -27.46 -16.12
CA VAL A 215 -9.11 -26.84 -16.36
C VAL A 215 -8.18 -27.83 -17.07
N GLN A 216 -7.24 -27.30 -17.84
CA GLN A 216 -6.17 -28.11 -18.45
C GLN A 216 -4.95 -28.11 -17.53
N VAL A 217 -4.53 -29.29 -17.09
CA VAL A 217 -3.33 -29.51 -16.25
C VAL A 217 -2.47 -30.55 -16.94
N ASN A 218 -1.27 -30.15 -17.37
CA ASN A 218 -0.32 -31.05 -18.05
C ASN A 218 -0.95 -31.82 -19.24
N GLY A 219 -1.81 -31.15 -20.02
CA GLY A 219 -2.51 -31.74 -21.17
C GLY A 219 -3.70 -32.64 -20.83
N SER A 220 -4.02 -32.81 -19.55
CA SER A 220 -5.21 -33.53 -19.09
C SER A 220 -6.29 -32.56 -18.61
N GLN A 221 -7.55 -32.88 -18.88
CA GLN A 221 -8.68 -32.12 -18.33
C GLN A 221 -8.99 -32.61 -16.91
N GLU A 222 -8.90 -31.72 -15.93
CA GLU A 222 -9.30 -31.97 -14.54
C GLU A 222 -10.44 -31.02 -14.15
N GLN A 223 -11.33 -31.46 -13.26
CA GLN A 223 -12.30 -30.55 -12.63
C GLN A 223 -11.64 -29.83 -11.45
N ALA A 224 -11.79 -28.52 -11.39
CA ALA A 224 -11.30 -27.68 -10.32
C ALA A 224 -12.41 -26.87 -9.66
N TYR A 225 -12.36 -26.77 -8.33
CA TYR A 225 -13.19 -25.87 -7.53
C TYR A 225 -12.69 -24.43 -7.68
N ILE A 226 -13.63 -23.48 -7.74
CA ILE A 226 -13.36 -22.05 -7.75
C ILE A 226 -13.62 -21.51 -6.34
N CYS A 227 -12.55 -21.24 -5.60
CA CYS A 227 -12.59 -20.76 -4.23
C CYS A 227 -12.29 -19.26 -4.16
N GLN A 228 -13.19 -18.46 -3.60
CA GLN A 228 -12.96 -17.06 -3.28
C GLN A 228 -12.53 -16.92 -1.81
N ILE A 229 -11.44 -16.22 -1.57
CA ILE A 229 -10.85 -16.06 -0.23
C ILE A 229 -11.13 -14.66 0.29
N ALA A 230 -12.01 -14.52 1.27
CA ALA A 230 -12.25 -13.25 1.96
C ALA A 230 -11.45 -13.18 3.28
N PRO A 231 -11.03 -11.97 3.73
CA PRO A 231 -11.19 -10.67 3.10
C PRO A 231 -10.12 -10.32 2.05
N ILE A 232 -9.18 -11.24 1.80
CA ILE A 232 -8.00 -11.03 0.94
C ILE A 232 -8.45 -10.62 -0.48
N GLY A 233 -9.46 -11.31 -1.01
CA GLY A 233 -10.06 -11.09 -2.33
C GLY A 233 -9.39 -11.88 -3.45
N GLU A 234 -8.69 -12.96 -3.10
CA GLU A 234 -8.09 -13.89 -4.06
C GLU A 234 -9.12 -14.90 -4.57
N ILE A 235 -8.93 -15.36 -5.81
CA ILE A 235 -9.72 -16.43 -6.41
C ILE A 235 -8.76 -17.56 -6.79
N CYS A 236 -9.02 -18.75 -6.30
CA CYS A 236 -8.18 -19.93 -6.44
C CYS A 236 -8.92 -21.03 -7.20
N TRP A 237 -8.25 -21.66 -8.16
CA TRP A 237 -8.75 -22.86 -8.84
C TRP A 237 -7.96 -24.05 -8.34
N ILE A 238 -8.62 -24.95 -7.61
CA ILE A 238 -7.98 -26.14 -7.05
C ILE A 238 -8.64 -27.42 -7.57
N THR A 239 -7.87 -28.32 -8.17
CA THR A 239 -8.37 -29.59 -8.67
C THR A 239 -8.91 -30.46 -7.54
N ARG A 240 -9.77 -31.43 -7.89
CA ARG A 240 -10.21 -32.45 -6.93
C ARG A 240 -9.07 -33.29 -6.34
N SER A 241 -7.91 -33.29 -6.98
CA SER A 241 -6.67 -33.92 -6.53
C SER A 241 -5.83 -33.02 -5.59
N GLY A 242 -6.30 -31.82 -5.24
CA GLY A 242 -5.58 -30.91 -4.34
C GLY A 242 -4.45 -30.10 -5.02
N ARG A 243 -4.48 -29.94 -6.34
CA ARG A 243 -3.52 -29.09 -7.07
C ARG A 243 -4.12 -27.71 -7.30
N LEU A 244 -3.49 -26.68 -6.73
CA LEU A 244 -3.80 -25.29 -7.08
C LEU A 244 -3.26 -25.04 -8.50
N VAL A 245 -4.15 -24.83 -9.47
CA VAL A 245 -3.77 -24.64 -10.88
C VAL A 245 -3.70 -23.18 -11.27
N ARG A 246 -4.47 -22.32 -10.59
CA ARG A 246 -4.55 -20.89 -10.87
C ARG A 246 -4.91 -20.14 -9.60
N LEU A 247 -4.30 -18.97 -9.42
CA LEU A 247 -4.69 -17.97 -8.43
C LEU A 247 -4.78 -16.61 -9.11
N GLU A 248 -5.79 -15.82 -8.76
CA GLU A 248 -5.97 -14.45 -9.23
C GLU A 248 -6.17 -13.48 -8.07
N ASP A 249 -5.42 -12.37 -8.09
CA ASP A 249 -5.75 -11.17 -7.32
C ASP A 249 -6.08 -10.04 -8.30
N LYS A 250 -7.37 -9.72 -8.40
CA LYS A 250 -7.89 -8.67 -9.28
C LYS A 250 -7.40 -7.28 -8.91
N LYS A 251 -7.16 -7.00 -7.62
CA LYS A 251 -6.68 -5.69 -7.14
C LYS A 251 -5.27 -5.41 -7.67
N GLN A 252 -4.46 -6.47 -7.79
CA GLN A 252 -3.09 -6.39 -8.27
C GLN A 252 -2.93 -6.73 -9.75
N SER A 253 -4.00 -7.16 -10.43
CA SER A 253 -3.90 -7.80 -11.75
C SER A 253 -2.89 -8.95 -11.76
N LEU A 254 -2.77 -9.66 -10.64
CA LEU A 254 -1.87 -10.78 -10.45
C LEU A 254 -2.60 -12.06 -10.89
N VAL A 255 -1.92 -12.86 -11.69
CA VAL A 255 -2.32 -14.21 -12.05
C VAL A 255 -1.13 -15.12 -11.79
N VAL A 256 -1.34 -16.16 -11.00
CA VAL A 256 -0.36 -17.23 -10.79
C VAL A 256 -0.91 -18.51 -11.39
N THR A 257 -0.12 -19.22 -12.18
CA THR A 257 -0.54 -20.48 -12.83
C THR A 257 0.45 -21.58 -12.57
N LEU A 258 -0.04 -22.79 -12.27
CA LEU A 258 0.76 -24.00 -12.23
C LEU A 258 1.31 -24.30 -13.64
N VAL A 259 2.61 -24.57 -13.75
CA VAL A 259 3.27 -24.93 -15.01
C VAL A 259 3.90 -26.31 -14.89
N SER A 260 3.87 -27.08 -16.00
CA SER A 260 4.53 -28.39 -16.05
C SER A 260 6.05 -28.20 -15.95
N PRO A 261 6.77 -29.01 -15.13
CA PRO A 261 8.23 -28.93 -15.04
C PRO A 261 8.95 -29.15 -16.38
N GLU A 262 8.32 -29.85 -17.33
CA GLU A 262 8.91 -30.26 -18.61
C GLU A 262 8.26 -29.58 -19.84
N GLY A 263 7.25 -28.74 -19.63
CA GLY A 263 6.52 -28.11 -20.74
C GLY A 263 7.34 -26.98 -21.39
N GLU A 264 7.67 -27.13 -22.67
CA GLU A 264 8.09 -26.01 -23.53
C GLU A 264 7.12 -24.83 -23.30
N MET A 265 7.68 -23.69 -22.89
CA MET A 265 6.89 -22.48 -22.67
C MET A 265 6.08 -22.20 -23.94
N ALA A 266 4.76 -22.22 -23.84
CA ALA A 266 3.92 -21.58 -24.84
C ALA A 266 4.47 -20.15 -25.01
N PRO A 267 4.85 -19.74 -26.23
CA PRO A 267 5.47 -18.43 -26.44
C PRO A 267 4.56 -17.40 -25.82
N ALA A 268 5.12 -16.61 -24.88
CA ALA A 268 4.37 -15.53 -24.24
C ALA A 268 3.76 -14.70 -25.37
N GLU A 269 2.42 -14.68 -25.47
CA GLU A 269 1.74 -13.86 -26.45
C GLU A 269 2.24 -12.43 -26.27
N SER A 270 3.02 -11.97 -27.25
CA SER A 270 3.74 -10.71 -27.23
C SER A 270 2.78 -9.56 -27.46
N SER A 271 1.89 -9.34 -26.50
CA SER A 271 0.97 -8.20 -26.46
C SER A 271 1.66 -6.90 -26.01
N GLU A 272 2.99 -6.81 -26.12
CA GLU A 272 3.79 -5.67 -25.63
C GLU A 272 3.34 -4.33 -26.21
N HIS A 273 2.89 -4.30 -27.47
CA HIS A 273 2.45 -3.06 -28.13
C HIS A 273 1.14 -2.51 -27.54
N GLY A 274 0.20 -3.37 -27.15
CA GLY A 274 -1.06 -2.94 -26.52
C GLY A 274 -0.83 -2.41 -25.10
N PHE A 275 0.11 -3.02 -24.38
CA PHE A 275 0.44 -2.63 -23.01
C PHE A 275 1.03 -1.21 -22.93
N PHE A 276 1.99 -0.88 -23.80
CA PHE A 276 2.62 0.44 -23.79
C PHE A 276 1.62 1.58 -24.07
N LEU A 277 0.80 1.43 -25.11
CA LEU A 277 -0.19 2.45 -25.48
C LEU A 277 -1.25 2.64 -24.38
N ARG A 278 -1.75 1.53 -23.80
CA ARG A 278 -2.69 1.59 -22.66
C ARG A 278 -2.07 2.27 -21.45
N THR A 279 -0.82 1.94 -21.12
CA THR A 279 -0.07 2.53 -20.01
C THR A 279 0.10 4.04 -20.20
N LEU A 280 0.45 4.48 -21.42
CA LEU A 280 0.58 5.89 -21.77
C LEU A 280 -0.77 6.62 -21.68
N LEU A 281 -1.84 6.01 -22.23
CA LEU A 281 -3.18 6.58 -22.21
C LEU A 281 -3.71 6.75 -20.78
N ASN A 282 -3.57 5.74 -19.93
CA ASN A 282 -4.03 5.81 -18.54
C ASN A 282 -3.32 6.93 -17.76
N ARG A 283 -2.00 7.10 -17.98
CA ARG A 283 -1.25 8.24 -17.40
C ARG A 283 -1.76 9.57 -17.94
N ALA A 284 -1.93 9.67 -19.26
CA ALA A 284 -2.37 10.91 -19.89
C ALA A 284 -3.73 11.38 -19.36
N VAL A 285 -4.68 10.44 -19.19
CA VAL A 285 -6.01 10.73 -18.61
C VAL A 285 -5.88 11.23 -17.17
N GLY A 286 -5.15 10.52 -16.30
CA GLY A 286 -4.98 10.95 -14.92
C GLY A 286 -4.27 12.29 -14.78
N TYR A 287 -3.22 12.53 -15.58
CA TYR A 287 -2.49 13.81 -15.58
C TYR A 287 -3.35 14.95 -16.10
N LEU A 288 -4.20 14.70 -17.11
CA LEU A 288 -5.16 15.68 -17.59
C LEU A 288 -6.17 16.06 -16.50
N ILE A 289 -6.69 15.08 -15.76
CA ILE A 289 -7.61 15.34 -14.63
C ILE A 289 -6.93 16.24 -13.60
N TYR A 290 -5.71 15.92 -13.16
CA TYR A 290 -4.99 16.75 -12.19
C TYR A 290 -4.69 18.15 -12.72
N LEU A 291 -4.35 18.29 -14.00
CA LEU A 291 -4.13 19.58 -14.62
C LEU A 291 -5.42 20.43 -14.61
N LEU A 292 -6.56 19.86 -14.99
CA LEU A 292 -7.85 20.56 -14.98
C LEU A 292 -8.24 20.99 -13.55
N VAL A 293 -8.04 20.12 -12.57
CA VAL A 293 -8.26 20.44 -11.15
C VAL A 293 -7.34 21.57 -10.68
N ALA A 294 -6.05 21.49 -10.99
CA ALA A 294 -5.08 22.53 -10.67
C ALA A 294 -5.47 23.89 -11.26
N LEU A 295 -5.90 23.92 -12.52
CA LEU A 295 -6.37 25.13 -13.19
C LEU A 295 -7.64 25.69 -12.55
N ALA A 296 -8.60 24.84 -12.18
CA ALA A 296 -9.82 25.26 -11.49
C ALA A 296 -9.52 25.91 -10.13
N TRP A 297 -8.65 25.30 -9.33
CA TRP A 297 -8.25 25.88 -8.04
C TRP A 297 -7.45 27.17 -8.21
N LEU A 298 -6.59 27.26 -9.23
CA LEU A 298 -5.86 28.49 -9.53
C LEU A 298 -6.81 29.62 -9.95
N ALA A 299 -7.85 29.31 -10.71
CA ALA A 299 -8.86 30.30 -11.10
C ALA A 299 -9.56 30.90 -9.87
N ILE A 300 -9.95 30.04 -8.92
CA ILE A 300 -10.59 30.45 -7.65
C ILE A 300 -9.64 31.30 -6.81
N LEU A 301 -8.42 30.82 -6.56
CA LEU A 301 -7.46 31.48 -5.67
C LEU A 301 -6.78 32.71 -6.27
N SER A 302 -6.71 32.82 -7.60
CA SER A 302 -6.19 34.02 -8.27
C SER A 302 -7.22 35.16 -8.33
N ALA A 303 -8.49 34.87 -8.03
CA ALA A 303 -9.62 35.78 -8.10
C ALA A 303 -9.67 36.54 -9.45
N GLY A 304 -9.63 35.77 -10.54
CA GLY A 304 -9.76 36.29 -11.92
C GLY A 304 -8.49 36.86 -12.54
N ARG A 305 -7.31 36.64 -11.94
CA ARG A 305 -6.04 37.23 -12.41
C ARG A 305 -5.14 36.28 -13.23
N MET A 306 -5.71 35.21 -13.78
CA MET A 306 -4.94 34.18 -14.50
C MET A 306 -4.17 34.70 -15.73
N GLY A 307 -4.51 35.86 -16.28
CA GLY A 307 -3.78 36.45 -17.42
C GLY A 307 -2.35 36.92 -17.10
N ARG A 308 -1.92 36.87 -15.84
CA ARG A 308 -0.58 37.32 -15.44
C ARG A 308 0.47 36.23 -15.66
N TRP A 309 1.50 36.55 -16.45
CA TRP A 309 2.59 35.62 -16.76
C TRP A 309 3.36 35.13 -15.51
N ASP A 310 3.48 35.98 -14.48
CA ASP A 310 4.23 35.64 -13.28
C ASP A 310 3.55 34.57 -12.40
N LEU A 311 2.23 34.41 -12.51
CA LEU A 311 1.52 33.27 -11.90
C LEU A 311 1.93 31.96 -12.56
N TRP A 312 1.97 31.91 -13.89
CA TRP A 312 2.35 30.70 -14.63
C TRP A 312 3.79 30.31 -14.40
N MET A 313 4.71 31.29 -14.38
CA MET A 313 6.10 31.04 -14.02
C MET A 313 6.21 30.43 -12.62
N LEU A 314 5.52 31.01 -11.63
CA LEU A 314 5.55 30.49 -10.26
C LEU A 314 4.88 29.13 -10.10
N LEU A 315 3.86 28.83 -10.90
CA LEU A 315 3.28 27.49 -10.97
C LEU A 315 4.31 26.46 -11.46
N VAL A 316 5.06 26.78 -12.52
CA VAL A 316 6.13 25.89 -13.01
C VAL A 316 7.25 25.74 -11.97
N VAL A 317 7.66 26.84 -11.32
CA VAL A 317 8.67 26.81 -10.25
C VAL A 317 8.21 25.95 -9.08
N GLY A 318 6.93 26.07 -8.67
CA GLY A 318 6.33 25.24 -7.63
C GLY A 318 6.39 23.75 -7.97
N GLY A 319 6.11 23.40 -9.23
CA GLY A 319 6.29 22.03 -9.73
C GLY A 319 7.74 21.58 -9.60
N ILE A 320 8.69 22.31 -10.20
CA ILE A 320 10.11 21.92 -10.21
C ILE A 320 10.70 21.78 -8.80
N ILE A 321 10.26 22.59 -7.84
CA ILE A 321 10.82 22.56 -6.48
C ILE A 321 10.34 21.37 -5.66
N PHE A 322 9.22 20.73 -6.02
CA PHE A 322 8.72 19.55 -5.31
C PHE A 322 9.71 18.36 -5.33
N PRO A 323 10.26 17.91 -6.47
CA PRO A 323 11.28 16.87 -6.52
C PRO A 323 12.52 17.21 -5.70
N VAL A 324 12.90 18.49 -5.65
CA VAL A 324 14.03 18.96 -4.83
C VAL A 324 13.69 18.79 -3.35
N ALA A 325 12.49 19.21 -2.94
CA ALA A 325 11.99 19.02 -1.58
C ALA A 325 11.97 17.53 -1.19
N LEU A 326 11.46 16.65 -2.05
CA LEU A 326 11.47 15.20 -1.83
C LEU A 326 12.88 14.62 -1.72
N GLY A 327 13.82 15.10 -2.55
CA GLY A 327 15.21 14.69 -2.55
C GLY A 327 15.89 14.92 -1.19
N LEU A 328 15.52 15.97 -0.48
CA LEU A 328 16.00 16.28 0.86
C LEU A 328 15.14 15.63 1.97
N GLN A 329 13.82 15.68 1.83
CA GLN A 329 12.87 15.20 2.82
C GLN A 329 13.01 13.69 3.08
N VAL A 330 13.05 12.87 2.03
CA VAL A 330 13.02 11.42 2.17
C VAL A 330 14.25 10.89 2.93
N PRO A 331 15.50 11.31 2.62
CA PRO A 331 16.67 10.93 3.41
C PRO A 331 16.56 11.34 4.88
N LEU A 332 16.10 12.56 5.18
CA LEU A 332 15.98 13.05 6.54
C LEU A 332 14.90 12.28 7.33
N GLN A 333 13.75 12.01 6.72
CA GLN A 333 12.71 11.18 7.34
C GLN A 333 13.19 9.77 7.61
N ARG A 334 13.98 9.17 6.71
CA ARG A 334 14.58 7.84 6.94
C ARG A 334 15.57 7.85 8.10
N ALA A 335 16.41 8.87 8.17
CA ALA A 335 17.35 9.04 9.28
C ALA A 335 16.59 9.18 10.61
N TYR A 336 15.54 10.01 10.64
CA TYR A 336 14.68 10.19 11.81
C TYR A 336 13.96 8.90 12.21
N LEU A 337 13.36 8.17 11.27
CA LEU A 337 12.72 6.89 11.52
C LEU A 337 13.72 5.89 12.13
N LYS A 338 14.92 5.77 11.54
CA LYS A 338 15.96 4.85 12.00
C LYS A 338 16.48 5.18 13.40
N TRP A 339 16.74 6.46 13.68
CA TRP A 339 17.42 6.87 14.91
C TRP A 339 16.49 7.23 16.06
N ALA A 340 15.29 7.75 15.75
CA ALA A 340 14.35 8.22 16.77
C ALA A 340 13.16 7.28 16.94
N VAL A 341 12.50 6.89 15.85
CA VAL A 341 11.20 6.19 15.92
C VAL A 341 11.38 4.70 16.20
N MET A 342 12.20 4.00 15.41
CA MET A 342 12.34 2.55 15.51
C MET A 342 12.83 2.05 16.88
N PRO A 343 13.87 2.64 17.49
CA PRO A 343 14.31 2.19 18.83
C PRO A 343 13.22 2.32 19.89
N ARG A 344 12.31 3.29 19.74
CA ARG A 344 11.24 3.57 20.70
C ARG A 344 10.00 2.72 20.48
N MET A 345 9.68 2.43 19.22
CA MET A 345 8.67 1.42 18.90
C MET A 345 9.08 0.03 19.40
N GLN A 346 10.38 -0.30 19.32
CA GLN A 346 10.92 -1.53 19.90
C GLN A 346 10.81 -1.59 21.43
N GLN A 347 10.66 -0.44 22.10
CA GLN A 347 10.38 -0.34 23.54
C GLN A 347 8.88 -0.33 23.86
N GLY A 348 8.02 -0.63 22.88
CA GLY A 348 6.57 -0.65 23.05
C GLY A 348 5.90 0.73 22.98
N ILE A 349 6.63 1.80 22.65
CA ILE A 349 6.02 3.13 22.53
C ILE A 349 5.28 3.23 21.20
N SER A 350 4.01 3.65 21.25
CA SER A 350 3.13 3.75 20.08
C SER A 350 3.72 4.61 18.94
N ALA A 351 3.53 4.12 17.71
CA ALA A 351 3.82 4.83 16.48
C ALA A 351 3.05 6.15 16.36
N LEU A 352 1.89 6.27 17.02
CA LEU A 352 1.10 7.51 17.05
C LEU A 352 1.93 8.67 17.61
N LEU A 353 2.66 8.45 18.72
CA LEU A 353 3.43 9.52 19.34
C LEU A 353 4.68 9.87 18.54
N TRP A 354 5.47 8.85 18.15
CA TRP A 354 6.76 9.08 17.49
C TRP A 354 6.65 9.35 15.99
N GLY A 355 5.52 9.01 15.37
CA GLY A 355 5.21 9.38 14.00
C GLY A 355 5.04 10.89 13.79
N ILE A 356 4.72 11.65 14.85
CA ILE A 356 4.56 13.12 14.80
C ILE A 356 5.81 13.78 14.20
N GLY A 357 7.02 13.37 14.62
CA GLY A 357 8.25 13.99 14.10
C GLY A 357 8.46 13.71 12.61
N THR A 358 8.06 12.53 12.12
CA THR A 358 8.17 12.16 10.71
C THR A 358 7.28 13.05 9.84
N VAL A 359 6.02 13.27 10.25
CA VAL A 359 5.09 14.13 9.50
C VAL A 359 5.42 15.61 9.65
N ALA A 360 5.91 16.04 10.83
CA ALA A 360 6.37 17.40 11.08
C ALA A 360 7.54 17.76 10.15
N LEU A 361 8.50 16.85 9.99
CA LEU A 361 9.62 17.05 9.09
C LEU A 361 9.17 17.21 7.62
N SER A 362 8.13 16.49 7.21
CA SER A 362 7.50 16.69 5.89
C SER A 362 6.93 18.10 5.76
N GLY A 363 6.09 18.51 6.71
CA GLY A 363 5.44 19.83 6.67
C GLY A 363 6.46 20.98 6.72
N ILE A 364 7.52 20.86 7.51
CA ILE A 364 8.59 21.87 7.59
C ILE A 364 9.25 22.03 6.23
N LEU A 365 9.73 20.94 5.65
CA LEU A 365 10.52 21.00 4.42
C LEU A 365 9.67 21.43 3.23
N GLN A 366 8.49 20.85 3.05
CA GLN A 366 7.63 21.19 1.91
C GLN A 366 7.15 22.64 1.95
N GLU A 367 6.74 23.13 3.12
CA GLU A 367 6.34 24.53 3.24
C GLU A 367 7.53 25.49 3.08
N LEU A 368 8.74 25.10 3.50
CA LEU A 368 9.95 25.91 3.29
C LEU A 368 10.23 26.08 1.80
N PHE A 369 10.20 24.99 1.02
CA PHE A 369 10.43 25.06 -0.42
C PHE A 369 9.33 25.85 -1.15
N LYS A 370 8.07 25.78 -0.72
CA LYS A 370 7.01 26.67 -1.28
C LYS A 370 7.19 28.13 -0.86
N PHE A 371 7.66 28.38 0.35
CA PHE A 371 7.88 29.73 0.89
C PHE A 371 8.94 30.51 0.10
N LEU A 372 10.09 29.90 -0.19
CA LEU A 372 11.25 30.57 -0.79
C LEU A 372 10.95 31.34 -2.09
N PRO A 373 10.35 30.76 -3.14
CA PRO A 373 10.09 31.48 -4.39
C PRO A 373 9.13 32.65 -4.21
N VAL A 374 8.11 32.50 -3.34
CA VAL A 374 7.17 33.58 -3.01
C VAL A 374 7.88 34.69 -2.24
N PHE A 375 8.68 34.34 -1.24
CA PHE A 375 9.45 35.29 -0.44
C PHE A 375 10.38 36.13 -1.30
N PHE A 376 11.20 35.49 -2.15
CA PHE A 376 12.10 36.21 -3.04
C PHE A 376 11.36 37.09 -4.04
N ARG A 377 10.27 36.58 -4.63
CA ARG A 377 9.43 37.38 -5.54
C ARG A 377 8.86 38.61 -4.84
N LEU A 378 8.30 38.48 -3.65
CA LEU A 378 7.72 39.63 -2.93
C LEU A 378 8.78 40.58 -2.38
N ARG A 379 9.95 40.07 -1.98
CA ARG A 379 11.06 40.86 -1.43
C ARG A 379 11.78 41.71 -2.49
N PHE A 380 11.88 41.21 -3.73
CA PHE A 380 12.68 41.83 -4.79
C PHE A 380 11.87 42.56 -5.86
N THR A 381 10.58 42.31 -5.99
CA THR A 381 9.77 42.92 -7.05
C THR A 381 8.67 43.78 -6.45
N SER A 382 9.05 45.04 -6.21
CA SER A 382 8.30 46.22 -5.77
C SER A 382 7.40 46.09 -4.52
N PRO A 383 7.54 47.01 -3.54
CA PRO A 383 6.70 47.06 -2.33
C PRO A 383 5.21 47.39 -2.60
N ALA A 384 4.80 47.59 -3.85
CA ALA A 384 3.46 48.01 -4.25
C ALA A 384 2.52 46.86 -4.69
N LEU A 385 2.87 45.60 -4.45
CA LEU A 385 1.94 44.50 -4.72
C LEU A 385 0.81 44.49 -3.69
N ASP A 386 -0.42 44.62 -4.16
CA ASP A 386 -1.60 44.42 -3.32
C ASP A 386 -1.63 42.99 -2.74
N HIS A 387 -2.35 42.82 -1.63
CA HIS A 387 -2.39 41.55 -0.91
C HIS A 387 -3.00 40.41 -1.73
N ARG A 388 -4.01 40.68 -2.57
CA ARG A 388 -4.66 39.65 -3.41
C ARG A 388 -3.68 39.11 -4.45
N LYS A 389 -2.87 39.99 -5.05
CA LYS A 389 -1.79 39.63 -5.96
C LYS A 389 -0.76 38.77 -5.23
N SER A 390 -0.38 39.15 -4.03
CA SER A 390 0.59 38.39 -3.23
C SER A 390 0.06 36.98 -2.93
N MET A 391 -1.18 36.86 -2.47
CA MET A 391 -1.84 35.57 -2.23
C MET A 391 -1.94 34.71 -3.49
N ALA A 392 -2.29 35.29 -4.64
CA ALA A 392 -2.36 34.57 -5.91
C ALA A 392 -1.00 33.99 -6.34
N LEU A 393 0.11 34.70 -6.10
CA LEU A 393 1.47 34.19 -6.34
C LEU A 393 1.77 32.99 -5.44
N GLY A 394 1.36 33.05 -4.16
CA GLY A 394 1.46 31.92 -3.23
C GLY A 394 0.63 30.71 -3.68
N ALA A 395 -0.61 30.95 -4.13
CA ALA A 395 -1.48 29.93 -4.68
C ALA A 395 -0.85 29.22 -5.89
N ALA A 396 -0.24 29.98 -6.80
CA ALA A 396 0.40 29.43 -7.99
C ALA A 396 1.55 28.47 -7.64
N VAL A 397 2.47 28.88 -6.76
CA VAL A 397 3.55 28.00 -6.29
C VAL A 397 2.97 26.75 -5.62
N GLY A 398 1.99 26.93 -4.74
CA GLY A 398 1.35 25.82 -4.04
C GLY A 398 0.69 24.82 -5.00
N ILE A 399 -0.12 25.29 -5.94
CA ILE A 399 -0.81 24.44 -6.91
C ILE A 399 0.19 23.71 -7.81
N GLY A 400 1.25 24.39 -8.27
CA GLY A 400 2.30 23.75 -9.05
C GLY A 400 2.98 22.61 -8.30
N PHE A 401 3.27 22.84 -7.03
CA PHE A 401 3.84 21.84 -6.12
C PHE A 401 2.91 20.64 -5.95
N GLY A 402 1.63 20.88 -5.59
CA GLY A 402 0.63 19.84 -5.40
C GLY A 402 0.30 19.07 -6.69
N LEU A 403 0.32 19.73 -7.85
CA LEU A 403 0.12 19.08 -9.15
C LEU A 403 1.21 18.05 -9.44
N LEU A 404 2.48 18.43 -9.27
CA LEU A 404 3.57 17.49 -9.52
C LEU A 404 3.63 16.38 -8.47
N GLU A 405 3.24 16.68 -7.22
CA GLU A 405 3.04 15.67 -6.19
C GLU A 405 2.00 14.63 -6.56
N ALA A 406 0.81 15.06 -6.98
CA ALA A 406 -0.24 14.16 -7.45
C ALA A 406 0.25 13.26 -8.61
N ILE A 407 0.92 13.85 -9.60
CA ILE A 407 1.49 13.16 -10.75
C ILE A 407 2.53 12.11 -10.32
N LEU A 408 3.50 12.48 -9.49
CA LEU A 408 4.60 11.58 -9.12
C LEU A 408 4.15 10.45 -8.19
N LEU A 409 3.23 10.72 -7.27
CA LEU A 409 2.75 9.72 -6.31
C LEU A 409 1.78 8.71 -6.95
N THR A 410 0.96 9.13 -7.91
CA THR A 410 -0.03 8.23 -8.55
C THR A 410 0.38 7.73 -9.94
N GLY A 411 1.40 8.32 -10.58
CA GLY A 411 1.75 8.03 -11.98
C GLY A 411 2.11 6.57 -12.28
N LYS A 412 2.61 5.82 -11.29
CA LYS A 412 2.84 4.36 -11.44
C LYS A 412 1.54 3.58 -11.42
N ALA A 413 0.71 3.80 -10.42
CA ALA A 413 -0.58 3.13 -10.30
C ALA A 413 -1.49 3.48 -11.50
N LEU A 414 -1.45 4.74 -11.97
CA LEU A 414 -2.18 5.18 -13.17
C LEU A 414 -1.71 4.39 -14.39
N ALA A 415 -0.39 4.25 -14.58
CA ALA A 415 0.18 3.44 -15.66
C ALA A 415 -0.39 2.02 -15.69
N LEU A 416 -0.46 1.39 -14.52
CA LEU A 416 -0.96 0.02 -14.36
C LEU A 416 -2.50 -0.08 -14.42
N GLY A 417 -3.22 1.05 -14.40
CA GLY A 417 -4.68 1.07 -14.39
C GLY A 417 -5.31 0.61 -13.06
N ILE A 418 -4.54 0.65 -11.97
CA ILE A 418 -4.95 0.16 -10.64
C ILE A 418 -5.26 1.29 -9.65
N VAL A 419 -5.40 2.53 -10.14
CA VAL A 419 -5.72 3.66 -9.26
C VAL A 419 -7.18 3.62 -8.88
N SER A 420 -7.43 3.56 -7.57
CA SER A 420 -8.77 3.76 -7.01
C SER A 420 -9.26 5.18 -7.33
N PRO A 421 -10.54 5.37 -7.70
CA PRO A 421 -11.15 6.69 -7.83
C PRO A 421 -10.97 7.57 -6.57
N TRP A 422 -10.94 6.94 -5.39
CA TRP A 422 -10.67 7.61 -4.11
C TRP A 422 -9.29 8.26 -4.05
N ALA A 423 -8.26 7.61 -4.60
CA ALA A 423 -6.92 8.20 -4.65
C ALA A 423 -6.86 9.41 -5.60
N ILE A 424 -7.60 9.40 -6.72
CA ILE A 424 -7.70 10.56 -7.60
C ILE A 424 -8.41 11.71 -6.87
N PHE A 425 -9.50 11.39 -6.17
CA PHE A 425 -10.27 12.34 -5.38
C PHE A 425 -9.40 13.01 -4.31
N GLU A 426 -8.69 12.24 -3.50
CA GLU A 426 -7.81 12.79 -2.47
C GLU A 426 -6.68 13.64 -3.05
N ARG A 427 -6.03 13.19 -4.14
CA ARG A 427 -5.03 14.02 -4.83
C ARG A 427 -5.59 15.35 -5.36
N ALA A 428 -6.86 15.39 -5.77
CA ALA A 428 -7.50 16.64 -6.19
C ALA A 428 -7.65 17.64 -5.04
N PHE A 429 -7.91 17.16 -3.82
CA PHE A 429 -7.96 17.99 -2.60
C PHE A 429 -6.56 18.34 -2.09
N ALA A 430 -5.58 17.44 -2.22
CA ALA A 430 -4.19 17.79 -1.94
C ALA A 430 -3.73 18.99 -2.79
N ILE A 431 -4.00 18.99 -4.11
CA ILE A 431 -3.69 20.15 -4.98
C ILE A 431 -4.32 21.45 -4.44
N LEU A 432 -5.58 21.39 -4.00
CA LEU A 432 -6.26 22.51 -3.36
C LEU A 432 -5.54 22.97 -2.08
N PHE A 433 -5.23 22.02 -1.19
CA PHE A 433 -4.53 22.27 0.06
C PHE A 433 -3.23 23.02 -0.17
N HIS A 434 -2.37 22.55 -1.09
CA HIS A 434 -1.10 23.22 -1.35
C HIS A 434 -1.30 24.66 -1.84
N GLY A 435 -2.29 24.90 -2.71
CA GLY A 435 -2.66 26.24 -3.17
C GLY A 435 -3.16 27.16 -2.04
N ALA A 436 -4.05 26.65 -1.19
CA ALA A 436 -4.62 27.40 -0.08
C ALA A 436 -3.55 27.77 0.96
N VAL A 437 -2.71 26.81 1.35
CA VAL A 437 -1.59 27.05 2.28
C VAL A 437 -0.55 27.98 1.68
N GLY A 438 -0.22 27.84 0.39
CA GLY A 438 0.65 28.77 -0.32
C GLY A 438 0.12 30.21 -0.29
N SER A 439 -1.20 30.39 -0.42
CA SER A 439 -1.87 31.69 -0.31
C SER A 439 -1.74 32.29 1.10
N ILE A 440 -1.91 31.46 2.14
CA ILE A 440 -1.79 31.87 3.56
C ILE A 440 -0.36 32.33 3.88
N VAL A 441 0.64 31.61 3.38
CA VAL A 441 2.05 31.98 3.55
C VAL A 441 2.36 33.31 2.87
N ALA A 442 1.90 33.49 1.64
CA ALA A 442 2.09 34.74 0.90
C ALA A 442 1.42 35.94 1.57
N TRP A 443 0.24 35.75 2.16
CA TRP A 443 -0.41 36.74 3.00
C TRP A 443 0.46 37.14 4.19
N GLY A 444 1.06 36.16 4.88
CA GLY A 444 1.96 36.43 5.99
C GLY A 444 3.21 37.21 5.60
N ILE A 445 3.80 36.89 4.44
CA ILE A 445 4.93 37.65 3.89
C ILE A 445 4.52 39.11 3.62
N TRP A 446 3.36 39.32 2.99
CA TRP A 446 2.83 40.66 2.72
C TRP A 446 2.57 41.47 4.00
N LYS A 447 1.96 40.86 5.04
CA LYS A 447 1.76 41.46 6.37
C LYS A 447 3.05 41.59 7.20
N ARG A 448 4.23 41.23 6.66
CA ARG A 448 5.51 41.21 7.40
C ARG A 448 5.50 40.32 8.65
N SER A 449 4.66 39.28 8.66
CA SER A 449 4.54 38.27 9.72
C SER A 449 4.85 36.88 9.18
N SER A 450 5.86 36.78 8.30
CA SER A 450 6.19 35.58 7.53
C SER A 450 6.36 34.34 8.40
N LEU A 451 7.08 34.45 9.53
CA LEU A 451 7.34 33.32 10.43
C LEU A 451 6.05 32.72 11.01
N ARG A 452 5.11 33.56 11.46
CA ARG A 452 3.85 33.09 12.07
C ARG A 452 3.04 32.26 11.07
N TYR A 453 2.89 32.77 9.85
CA TYR A 453 2.08 32.10 8.83
C TYR A 453 2.81 30.92 8.19
N TYR A 454 4.15 30.94 8.15
CA TYR A 454 4.96 29.76 7.82
C TYR A 454 4.76 28.64 8.84
N LEU A 455 4.87 28.93 10.15
CA LEU A 455 4.65 27.93 11.20
C LEU A 455 3.21 27.38 11.17
N LEU A 456 2.22 28.23 10.92
CA LEU A 456 0.83 27.80 10.72
C LEU A 456 0.70 26.86 9.53
N ALA A 457 1.29 27.21 8.38
CA ALA A 457 1.30 26.37 7.18
C ALA A 457 1.94 25.00 7.46
N THR A 458 3.11 24.99 8.08
CA THR A 458 3.82 23.77 8.46
C THR A 458 2.99 22.90 9.40
N LEU A 459 2.34 23.51 10.39
CA LEU A 459 1.46 22.81 11.32
C LEU A 459 0.29 22.16 10.58
N LEU A 460 -0.44 22.92 9.77
CA LEU A 460 -1.58 22.43 9.00
C LEU A 460 -1.18 21.27 8.07
N HIS A 461 -0.04 21.40 7.38
CA HIS A 461 0.51 20.33 6.55
C HIS A 461 0.81 19.08 7.37
N SER A 462 1.48 19.24 8.51
CA SER A 462 1.85 18.13 9.37
C SER A 462 0.61 17.41 9.92
N LEU A 463 -0.45 18.14 10.27
CA LEU A 463 -1.74 17.57 10.68
C LEU A 463 -2.39 16.77 9.54
N GLY A 464 -2.43 17.33 8.33
CA GLY A 464 -2.93 16.62 7.15
C GLY A 464 -2.21 15.30 6.94
N ASN A 465 -0.88 15.30 6.97
CA ASN A 465 -0.06 14.08 6.83
C ASN A 465 -0.19 13.11 8.01
N TYR A 466 -0.54 13.59 9.21
CA TYR A 466 -0.73 12.71 10.37
C TYR A 466 -1.93 11.77 10.20
N SER A 467 -2.90 12.12 9.36
CA SER A 467 -4.02 11.24 9.01
C SER A 467 -3.56 9.88 8.43
N VAL A 468 -2.44 9.87 7.70
CA VAL A 468 -1.83 8.65 7.16
C VAL A 468 -1.33 7.72 8.28
N ILE A 469 -0.81 8.29 9.38
CA ILE A 469 -0.42 7.49 10.56
C ILE A 469 -1.66 6.89 11.22
N LEU A 470 -2.75 7.66 11.37
CA LEU A 470 -4.00 7.16 11.92
C LEU A 470 -4.57 6.01 11.08
N PHE A 471 -4.52 6.15 9.75
CA PHE A 471 -4.89 5.10 8.81
C PHE A 471 -4.05 3.83 8.99
N HIS A 472 -2.72 3.96 9.05
CA HIS A 472 -1.81 2.84 9.30
C HIS A 472 -1.91 2.22 10.70
N GLN A 473 -2.60 2.87 11.63
CA GLN A 473 -2.93 2.32 12.95
C GLN A 473 -4.38 1.81 13.02
N HIS A 474 -5.04 1.68 11.86
CA HIS A 474 -6.43 1.23 11.71
C HIS A 474 -7.45 2.09 12.48
N LEU A 475 -7.10 3.33 12.81
CA LEU A 475 -8.00 4.29 13.47
C LEU A 475 -8.90 5.02 12.47
N LEU A 476 -8.54 4.98 11.18
CA LEU A 476 -9.35 5.50 10.09
C LEU A 476 -9.53 4.40 9.04
N SER A 477 -10.77 4.21 8.59
CA SER A 477 -11.03 3.44 7.36
C SER A 477 -10.54 4.23 6.14
N PRO A 478 -10.35 3.60 4.97
CA PRO A 478 -10.01 4.32 3.75
C PRO A 478 -10.99 5.46 3.45
N ALA A 479 -12.31 5.21 3.49
CA ALA A 479 -13.30 6.24 3.24
C ALA A 479 -13.27 7.38 4.27
N ALA A 480 -13.05 7.05 5.56
CA ALA A 480 -12.95 8.06 6.61
C ALA A 480 -11.70 8.95 6.42
N LEU A 481 -10.58 8.36 6.02
CA LEU A 481 -9.37 9.10 5.67
C LEU A 481 -9.68 10.12 4.56
N GLU A 482 -10.20 9.68 3.41
CA GLU A 482 -10.42 10.57 2.27
C GLU A 482 -11.41 11.71 2.58
N LEU A 483 -12.50 11.40 3.27
CA LEU A 483 -13.50 12.41 3.65
C LEU A 483 -12.93 13.40 4.67
N SER A 484 -12.12 12.93 5.62
CA SER A 484 -11.48 13.80 6.62
C SER A 484 -10.47 14.75 5.99
N VAL A 485 -9.66 14.27 5.04
CA VAL A 485 -8.70 15.09 4.28
C VAL A 485 -9.43 16.13 3.44
N ALA A 486 -10.46 15.73 2.69
CA ALA A 486 -11.25 16.67 1.89
C ALA A 486 -11.92 17.76 2.76
N ALA A 487 -12.50 17.38 3.90
CA ALA A 487 -13.11 18.35 4.82
C ALA A 487 -12.07 19.31 5.43
N PHE A 488 -10.89 18.79 5.80
CA PHE A 488 -9.78 19.57 6.31
C PHE A 488 -9.27 20.59 5.28
N ASP A 489 -9.07 20.15 4.04
CA ASP A 489 -8.56 20.98 2.94
C ASP A 489 -9.55 22.10 2.56
N LEU A 490 -10.85 21.80 2.57
CA LEU A 490 -11.91 22.81 2.40
C LEU A 490 -11.93 23.84 3.52
N GLY A 491 -11.69 23.42 4.77
CA GLY A 491 -11.55 24.34 5.91
C GLY A 491 -10.40 25.32 5.72
N ILE A 492 -9.27 24.84 5.21
CA ILE A 492 -8.09 25.67 4.92
C ILE A 492 -8.35 26.62 3.75
N LEU A 493 -9.01 26.15 2.69
CA LEU A 493 -9.47 27.02 1.61
C LEU A 493 -10.37 28.14 2.13
N ALA A 494 -11.37 27.80 2.94
CA ALA A 494 -12.29 28.78 3.51
C ALA A 494 -11.54 29.84 4.32
N TYR A 495 -10.56 29.42 5.14
CA TYR A 495 -9.69 30.34 5.88
C TYR A 495 -8.88 31.24 4.94
N ALA A 496 -8.26 30.70 3.89
CA ALA A 496 -7.52 31.46 2.89
C ALA A 496 -8.41 32.51 2.18
N LEU A 497 -9.65 32.16 1.83
CA LEU A 497 -10.59 33.09 1.21
C LEU A 497 -11.04 34.20 2.20
N VAL A 498 -11.23 33.87 3.48
CA VAL A 498 -11.58 34.86 4.51
C VAL A 498 -10.47 35.90 4.69
N ILE A 499 -9.21 35.47 4.82
CA ILE A 499 -8.09 36.43 4.96
C ILE A 499 -7.89 37.27 3.69
N MET A 500 -8.11 36.68 2.51
CA MET A 500 -8.08 37.41 1.23
C MET A 500 -9.12 38.53 1.15
N ARG A 501 -10.33 38.27 1.68
CA ARG A 501 -11.40 39.28 1.77
C ARG A 501 -11.10 40.34 2.82
N ARG A 502 -10.61 39.95 4.01
CA ARG A 502 -10.28 40.89 5.11
C ARG A 502 -9.20 41.89 4.72
N GLY A 503 -8.16 41.47 4.02
CA GLY A 503 -7.11 42.40 3.60
C GLY A 503 -7.58 43.54 2.70
N ALA A 504 -8.70 43.35 1.98
CA ALA A 504 -9.28 44.44 1.19
C ALA A 504 -9.98 45.49 2.07
N ARG A 505 -10.48 45.08 3.24
CA ARG A 505 -11.09 46.00 4.21
C ARG A 505 -10.02 46.78 4.97
N ASP A 506 -8.95 46.11 5.41
CA ASP A 506 -7.83 46.75 6.11
C ASP A 506 -7.26 47.91 5.28
N LEU A 507 -7.02 47.68 3.98
CA LEU A 507 -6.52 48.70 3.07
C LEU A 507 -7.49 49.89 2.93
N ALA A 508 -8.79 49.63 2.83
CA ALA A 508 -9.79 50.69 2.72
C ALA A 508 -9.84 51.57 4.00
N VAL A 509 -9.69 50.95 5.18
CA VAL A 509 -9.64 51.69 6.45
C VAL A 509 -8.36 52.51 6.57
N GLU A 510 -7.21 51.94 6.18
CA GLU A 510 -5.93 52.67 6.15
C GLU A 510 -5.99 53.87 5.19
N GLU A 511 -6.55 53.70 4.00
CA GLU A 511 -6.74 54.79 3.01
C GLU A 511 -7.66 55.90 3.54
N MET A 512 -8.77 55.56 4.19
CA MET A 512 -9.66 56.56 4.82
C MET A 512 -8.93 57.31 5.94
N SER A 513 -8.20 56.62 6.80
CA SER A 513 -7.46 57.26 7.90
C SER A 513 -6.33 58.17 7.41
N ALA A 514 -5.74 57.87 6.24
CA ALA A 514 -4.69 58.69 5.64
C ALA A 514 -5.24 59.94 4.92
N GLN A 515 -6.54 59.99 4.59
CA GLN A 515 -7.20 61.16 4.01
C GLN A 515 -7.67 62.17 5.07
N GLU A 516 -7.82 61.74 6.33
CA GLU A 516 -8.24 62.59 7.45
C GLU A 516 -7.08 63.33 8.14
N VAL A 517 -5.83 62.97 7.81
CA VAL A 517 -4.59 63.60 8.30
C VAL A 517 -4.04 64.53 7.22
#